data_AF-A0A8S9PE54-F1
#
_entry.id   AF-A0A8S9PE54-F1
#
_cell.length_a   1.000
_cell.length_b   1.000
_cell.length_c   1.000
_cell.angle_alpha   90.00
_cell.angle_beta   90.00
_cell.angle_gamma   90.00
#
_symmetry.space_group_name_H-M   'P 1'
#
loop_
_entity.id
_entity.type
_entity.pdbx_description
1 polymer ?
#
loop_
_entity_poly.entity_id
_entity_poly.type
_entity_poly.pdbx_seq_one_letter_code
_entity_poly.pdbx_strand_id
1 'polypeptide(L)'
;MEFSSQDDDFGGDFSASNASRAASGLTNGVYPYHVVLIVHPYHVAGSKRSFGDLEDDEDDDIFGSKKGRTKAEEAAPGVATAMILSLRESLQNCKDDLASSQNELESAKAEILKWKSAFQNESFIPAGKSPEPRFLIDYIQNLKSSERSLKEQLEIAKRKEASYIVQYAKREQEMAELKSAVRDLKSQLKPASMQARRLLLDPAIHEEFSRLKNLVEEKDKKVKELQDSLTAFTFTPLSLKGKMLMEKCKTLQEENEEIGHQAAEGKIHELAMKLSMQKSQNAELRKQFEGLYKHMEELTNDVERSNETVIILQDKLEEKDKELERVKKGMEVVVSDVAEKKDDGEDKDPKYSALQKDVQFYTI
;
A
#
# COMPACT_ATOMS: atom_id res chain seq x y z
N MET A 1 29.50 58.35 44.75
CA MET A 1 28.42 58.76 43.83
C MET A 1 28.67 58.14 42.46
N GLU A 2 28.69 56.81 42.29
CA GLU A 2 27.75 55.79 42.81
C GLU A 2 26.29 56.12 42.49
N PHE A 3 25.67 55.32 41.62
CA PHE A 3 24.69 54.26 41.95
C PHE A 3 24.53 53.44 40.65
N SER A 4 25.03 52.20 40.60
CA SER A 4 24.35 50.96 41.01
C SER A 4 23.55 50.35 39.86
N SER A 5 24.13 49.36 39.18
CA SER A 5 23.41 48.47 38.26
C SER A 5 22.53 47.51 39.05
N GLN A 6 21.35 47.21 38.52
CA GLN A 6 20.51 46.11 38.98
C GLN A 6 20.12 45.31 37.74
N ASP A 7 20.66 44.09 37.62
CA ASP A 7 20.34 43.17 36.53
C ASP A 7 19.06 42.39 36.89
N ASP A 8 18.03 42.47 36.05
CA ASP A 8 16.88 41.56 36.10
C ASP A 8 16.98 40.57 34.92
N ASP A 9 17.52 39.40 35.22
CA ASP A 9 17.58 38.23 34.34
C ASP A 9 16.23 37.51 34.31
N PHE A 10 15.74 37.18 33.11
CA PHE A 10 14.65 36.22 32.94
C PHE A 10 14.83 35.36 31.68
N GLY A 11 15.95 34.65 31.60
CA GLY A 11 16.12 33.52 30.69
C GLY A 11 15.11 32.41 30.96
N GLY A 12 14.16 32.21 30.03
CA GLY A 12 13.14 31.17 30.08
C GLY A 12 13.23 30.20 28.89
N ASP A 13 14.15 29.24 28.96
CA ASP A 13 14.27 28.17 27.97
C ASP A 13 13.06 27.21 28.03
N PHE A 14 12.34 27.09 26.91
CA PHE A 14 11.42 25.97 26.67
C PHE A 14 11.80 25.24 25.39
N SER A 15 12.74 24.31 25.51
CA SER A 15 12.98 23.27 24.49
C SER A 15 11.89 22.21 24.56
N ALA A 16 11.23 21.95 23.42
CA ALA A 16 10.25 20.89 23.30
C ALA A 16 10.92 19.51 23.12
N SER A 17 10.42 18.47 23.80
CA SER A 17 10.25 17.13 23.23
C SER A 17 9.50 16.13 24.13
N ASN A 18 8.68 15.31 23.48
CA ASN A 18 8.20 13.96 23.86
C ASN A 18 7.28 13.76 25.09
N ALA A 19 6.01 13.46 24.79
CA ALA A 19 5.28 12.36 25.42
C ALA A 19 4.37 11.67 24.39
N SER A 20 4.59 10.38 24.13
CA SER A 20 3.85 9.58 23.15
C SER A 20 2.44 9.21 23.62
N ARG A 21 1.47 9.11 22.68
CA ARG A 21 0.27 8.28 22.88
C ARG A 21 0.08 7.35 21.69
N ALA A 22 0.23 6.05 21.94
CA ALA A 22 -0.20 4.97 21.06
C ALA A 22 -1.65 4.54 21.40
N ALA A 23 -2.15 3.64 20.56
CA ALA A 23 -3.45 2.95 20.52
C ALA A 23 -4.00 2.39 21.88
N SER A 24 -5.24 1.89 22.03
CA SER A 24 -6.11 1.16 21.08
C SER A 24 -7.58 1.05 21.55
N GLY A 25 -8.51 0.75 20.62
CA GLY A 25 -9.88 0.24 20.90
C GLY A 25 -10.90 1.30 21.38
N LEU A 26 -12.23 1.19 21.18
CA LEU A 26 -13.15 0.18 20.63
C LEU A 26 -14.36 0.96 20.03
N THR A 27 -15.21 0.52 19.09
CA THR A 27 -15.35 -0.72 18.28
C THR A 27 -16.15 -0.39 16.99
N ASN A 28 -16.17 -1.27 15.99
CA ASN A 28 -17.07 -1.14 14.82
C ASN A 28 -18.51 -1.61 15.14
N GLY A 29 -19.51 -0.85 14.70
CA GLY A 29 -20.93 -1.23 14.71
C GLY A 29 -21.57 -0.97 13.36
N VAL A 30 -21.52 -1.96 12.46
CA VAL A 30 -22.25 -1.96 11.19
C VAL A 30 -23.61 -2.59 11.41
N TYR A 31 -24.70 -1.92 11.02
CA TYR A 31 -25.78 -2.50 10.19
C TYR A 31 -26.66 -1.36 9.62
N PRO A 32 -27.10 -1.46 8.34
CA PRO A 32 -27.97 -0.47 7.70
C PRO A 32 -29.45 -0.84 7.85
N TYR A 33 -30.37 0.05 7.49
CA TYR A 33 -31.48 -0.22 6.55
C TYR A 33 -32.19 1.11 6.21
N HIS A 34 -32.10 1.55 4.95
CA HIS A 34 -32.96 2.61 4.43
C HIS A 34 -34.34 2.03 4.12
N VAL A 35 -35.40 2.68 4.59
CA VAL A 35 -36.74 2.57 4.00
C VAL A 35 -37.08 3.91 3.36
N VAL A 36 -37.16 3.92 2.04
CA VAL A 36 -37.56 5.09 1.26
C VAL A 36 -39.08 5.12 1.18
N LEU A 37 -39.71 6.12 1.81
CA LEU A 37 -41.10 6.47 1.53
C LEU A 37 -41.14 7.73 0.68
N ILE A 38 -41.47 7.55 -0.60
CA ILE A 38 -41.73 8.62 -1.55
C ILE A 38 -43.08 9.24 -1.21
N VAL A 39 -43.12 10.53 -0.89
CA VAL A 39 -44.35 11.32 -0.81
C VAL A 39 -44.26 12.45 -1.83
N HIS A 40 -45.08 12.36 -2.88
CA HIS A 40 -45.22 13.43 -3.87
C HIS A 40 -46.02 14.62 -3.27
N PRO A 41 -45.63 15.88 -3.55
CA PRO A 41 -46.37 17.05 -3.08
C PRO A 41 -47.58 17.33 -3.98
N TYR A 42 -48.77 17.36 -3.39
CA TYR A 42 -49.95 17.95 -4.04
C TYR A 42 -50.00 19.45 -3.78
N HIS A 43 -49.94 20.25 -4.85
CA HIS A 43 -50.34 21.65 -4.81
C HIS A 43 -51.85 21.76 -4.55
N VAL A 44 -52.24 22.64 -3.62
CA VAL A 44 -53.62 23.11 -3.49
C VAL A 44 -53.63 24.63 -3.65
N ALA A 45 -54.29 25.10 -4.71
CA ALA A 45 -54.51 26.52 -4.95
C ALA A 45 -55.64 27.03 -4.03
N GLY A 46 -55.45 28.21 -3.44
CA GLY A 46 -56.45 28.82 -2.57
C GLY A 46 -57.54 29.55 -3.35
N SER A 47 -58.75 29.56 -2.79
CA SER A 47 -59.77 30.55 -3.14
C SER A 47 -60.39 31.10 -1.85
N LYS A 48 -60.17 32.38 -1.58
CA LYS A 48 -60.73 33.08 -0.42
C LYS A 48 -62.15 33.52 -0.74
N ARG A 49 -63.09 33.28 0.18
CA ARG A 49 -64.43 33.87 0.13
C ARG A 49 -64.37 35.25 0.79
N SER A 50 -64.91 36.27 0.10
CA SER A 50 -65.08 37.62 0.64
C SER A 50 -66.44 37.74 1.33
N PHE A 51 -66.58 38.70 2.24
CA PHE A 51 -67.83 39.06 2.92
C PHE A 51 -68.16 40.53 2.65
N GLY A 52 -69.45 40.88 2.70
CA GLY A 52 -70.01 42.19 2.38
C GLY A 52 -71.28 42.01 1.51
N ASP A 53 -72.36 42.75 1.71
CA ASP A 53 -72.71 43.67 2.81
C ASP A 53 -74.24 43.62 3.01
N LEU A 54 -74.76 44.12 4.14
CA LEU A 54 -76.19 44.25 4.40
C LEU A 54 -76.65 45.70 4.21
N GLU A 55 -77.73 45.91 3.46
CA GLU A 55 -78.81 46.89 3.66
C GLU A 55 -79.79 46.69 2.48
N ASP A 56 -81.02 46.23 2.68
CA ASP A 56 -82.19 46.87 3.34
C ASP A 56 -82.99 47.70 2.32
N ASP A 57 -84.23 47.28 2.06
CA ASP A 57 -85.36 48.08 1.57
C ASP A 57 -86.63 47.19 1.58
N GLU A 58 -87.78 47.83 1.85
CA GLU A 58 -88.97 47.23 2.46
C GLU A 58 -89.92 46.47 1.50
N ASP A 59 -90.85 45.73 2.13
CA ASP A 59 -92.24 45.41 1.73
C ASP A 59 -92.70 45.54 0.27
N ASP A 60 -93.35 44.48 -0.25
CA ASP A 60 -94.74 44.57 -0.73
C ASP A 60 -95.37 43.20 -1.08
N ASP A 61 -96.60 43.00 -0.59
CA ASP A 61 -97.74 42.24 -1.14
C ASP A 61 -97.50 40.89 -1.89
N ILE A 62 -97.99 39.75 -1.37
CA ILE A 62 -99.41 39.33 -1.34
C ILE A 62 -100.14 39.43 -2.72
N PHE A 63 -100.69 38.29 -3.18
CA PHE A 63 -101.58 38.18 -4.36
C PHE A 63 -101.02 38.34 -5.79
N GLY A 64 -100.25 37.35 -6.26
CA GLY A 64 -99.94 37.13 -7.69
C GLY A 64 -100.74 35.99 -8.35
N SER A 65 -101.98 36.24 -8.80
CA SER A 65 -102.79 35.20 -9.48
C SER A 65 -102.37 34.94 -10.94
N LYS A 66 -101.93 33.72 -11.29
CA LYS A 66 -102.05 33.21 -12.67
C LYS A 66 -102.21 31.69 -12.80
N LYS A 67 -103.22 31.33 -13.59
CA LYS A 67 -103.94 30.05 -13.72
C LYS A 67 -103.30 29.11 -14.76
N GLY A 68 -103.18 27.81 -14.45
CA GLY A 68 -102.84 26.74 -15.41
C GLY A 68 -103.21 25.34 -14.90
N ARG A 69 -103.84 24.48 -15.73
CA ARG A 69 -104.42 23.17 -15.33
C ARG A 69 -104.45 22.15 -16.48
N THR A 70 -103.93 20.94 -16.26
CA THR A 70 -104.22 19.68 -17.00
C THR A 70 -103.85 18.48 -16.08
N LYS A 71 -104.79 17.72 -15.49
CA LYS A 71 -105.52 16.51 -15.97
C LYS A 71 -104.71 15.18 -15.90
N ALA A 72 -105.39 14.08 -15.53
CA ALA A 72 -104.85 12.75 -15.17
C ALA A 72 -105.67 11.59 -15.78
N GLU A 73 -105.14 10.36 -15.77
CA GLU A 73 -105.75 9.13 -16.34
C GLU A 73 -105.31 7.85 -15.54
N GLU A 74 -106.08 6.76 -15.59
CA GLU A 74 -105.98 5.56 -14.71
C GLU A 74 -105.02 4.45 -15.20
N ALA A 75 -104.57 3.55 -14.30
CA ALA A 75 -103.56 2.51 -14.58
C ALA A 75 -103.99 1.06 -14.25
N ALA A 76 -103.46 0.08 -15.00
CA ALA A 76 -103.88 -1.32 -15.03
C ALA A 76 -103.33 -2.22 -13.88
N PRO A 77 -103.98 -3.34 -13.51
CA PRO A 77 -103.68 -4.09 -12.29
C PRO A 77 -102.27 -4.71 -12.18
N GLY A 78 -101.61 -5.04 -13.30
CA GLY A 78 -100.20 -5.48 -13.26
C GLY A 78 -99.24 -4.37 -12.83
N VAL A 79 -99.57 -3.11 -13.16
CA VAL A 79 -98.82 -1.92 -12.75
C VAL A 79 -98.94 -1.71 -11.23
N ALA A 80 -100.13 -1.95 -10.66
CA ALA A 80 -100.36 -1.86 -9.22
C ALA A 80 -99.49 -2.85 -8.43
N THR A 81 -99.38 -4.11 -8.85
CA THR A 81 -98.53 -5.10 -8.17
C THR A 81 -97.04 -4.76 -8.27
N ALA A 82 -96.57 -4.31 -9.44
CA ALA A 82 -95.18 -3.85 -9.61
C ALA A 82 -94.88 -2.63 -8.72
N MET A 83 -95.82 -1.68 -8.64
CA MET A 83 -95.72 -0.51 -7.76
C MET A 83 -95.67 -0.91 -6.28
N ILE A 84 -96.48 -1.89 -5.84
CA ILE A 84 -96.43 -2.40 -4.45
C ILE A 84 -95.08 -3.05 -4.13
N LEU A 85 -94.48 -3.81 -5.06
CA LEU A 85 -93.15 -4.40 -4.86
C LEU A 85 -92.05 -3.34 -4.80
N SER A 86 -92.05 -2.37 -5.72
CA SER A 86 -91.11 -1.24 -5.71
C SER A 86 -91.24 -0.38 -4.44
N LEU A 87 -92.47 -0.17 -3.94
CA LEU A 87 -92.71 0.51 -2.66
C LEU A 87 -92.21 -0.30 -1.45
N ARG A 88 -92.29 -1.64 -1.48
CA ARG A 88 -91.75 -2.51 -0.42
C ARG A 88 -90.23 -2.53 -0.42
N GLU A 89 -89.61 -2.60 -1.60
CA GLU A 89 -88.16 -2.50 -1.78
C GLU A 89 -87.64 -1.14 -1.32
N SER A 90 -88.29 -0.05 -1.74
CA SER A 90 -87.99 1.31 -1.28
C SER A 90 -88.16 1.48 0.24
N LEU A 91 -89.20 0.90 0.83
CA LEU A 91 -89.42 0.90 2.29
C LEU A 91 -88.33 0.10 3.03
N GLN A 92 -87.87 -1.02 2.46
CA GLN A 92 -86.80 -1.83 3.05
C GLN A 92 -85.46 -1.10 2.95
N ASN A 93 -85.12 -0.52 1.80
CA ASN A 93 -83.92 0.31 1.63
C ASN A 93 -83.93 1.48 2.62
N CYS A 94 -85.04 2.22 2.74
CA CYS A 94 -85.20 3.31 3.71
C CYS A 94 -85.00 2.84 5.17
N LYS A 95 -85.40 1.61 5.50
CA LYS A 95 -85.21 1.02 6.83
C LYS A 95 -83.74 0.64 7.09
N ASP A 96 -83.03 0.18 6.07
CA ASP A 96 -81.61 -0.16 6.16
C ASP A 96 -80.73 1.11 6.18
N ASP A 97 -81.09 2.14 5.41
CA ASP A 97 -80.51 3.49 5.47
C ASP A 97 -80.69 4.13 6.86
N LEU A 98 -81.88 3.96 7.47
CA LEU A 98 -82.15 4.41 8.84
C LEU A 98 -81.26 3.68 9.86
N ALA A 99 -81.03 2.38 9.67
CA ALA A 99 -80.13 1.60 10.52
C ALA A 99 -78.65 2.03 10.35
N SER A 100 -78.20 2.33 9.13
CA SER A 100 -76.86 2.91 8.89
C SER A 100 -76.73 4.27 9.58
N SER A 101 -77.70 5.16 9.36
CA SER A 101 -77.75 6.51 9.95
C SER A 101 -77.72 6.45 11.48
N GLN A 102 -78.40 5.48 12.10
CA GLN A 102 -78.38 5.27 13.55
C GLN A 102 -77.01 4.79 14.04
N ASN A 103 -76.34 3.90 13.31
CA ASN A 103 -74.98 3.45 13.65
C ASN A 103 -73.95 4.57 13.51
N GLU A 104 -74.05 5.37 12.44
CA GLU A 104 -73.22 6.57 12.23
C GLU A 104 -73.42 7.59 13.36
N LEU A 105 -74.66 7.80 13.80
CA LEU A 105 -74.98 8.68 14.93
C LEU A 105 -74.35 8.20 16.25
N GLU A 106 -74.41 6.91 16.56
CA GLU A 106 -73.76 6.36 17.77
C GLU A 106 -72.23 6.40 17.67
N SER A 107 -71.66 6.16 16.48
CA SER A 107 -70.22 6.33 16.22
C SER A 107 -69.77 7.78 16.43
N ALA A 108 -70.51 8.76 15.90
CA ALA A 108 -70.24 10.17 16.08
C ALA A 108 -70.36 10.61 17.55
N LYS A 109 -71.34 10.08 18.31
CA LYS A 109 -71.45 10.31 19.76
C LYS A 109 -70.23 9.76 20.51
N ALA A 110 -69.78 8.54 20.19
CA ALA A 110 -68.60 7.94 20.80
C ALA A 110 -67.32 8.74 20.50
N GLU A 111 -67.18 9.23 19.27
CA GLU A 111 -66.08 10.13 18.90
C GLU A 111 -66.14 11.47 19.66
N ILE A 112 -67.31 12.11 19.79
CA ILE A 112 -67.47 13.34 20.59
C ILE A 112 -67.07 13.10 22.05
N LEU A 113 -67.42 11.95 22.64
CA LEU A 113 -67.01 11.60 24.01
C LEU A 113 -65.49 11.41 24.13
N LYS A 114 -64.85 10.77 23.14
CA LYS A 114 -63.40 10.62 23.05
C LYS A 114 -62.67 11.97 22.94
N TRP A 115 -63.16 12.89 22.13
CA TRP A 115 -62.59 14.24 22.03
C TRP A 115 -62.77 15.02 23.35
N LYS A 116 -63.95 14.93 23.99
CA LYS A 116 -64.20 15.57 25.29
C LYS A 116 -63.23 15.06 26.38
N SER A 117 -62.98 13.76 26.47
CA SER A 117 -62.05 13.21 27.46
C SER A 117 -60.59 13.53 27.16
N ALA A 118 -60.20 13.60 25.87
CA ALA A 118 -58.87 14.07 25.48
C ALA A 118 -58.64 15.52 25.95
N PHE A 119 -59.58 16.44 25.66
CA PHE A 119 -59.47 17.84 26.06
C PHE A 119 -59.52 18.05 27.58
N GLN A 120 -60.27 17.24 28.34
CA GLN A 120 -60.32 17.36 29.80
C GLN A 120 -58.97 17.15 30.52
N ASN A 121 -58.03 16.46 29.89
CA ASN A 121 -56.70 16.19 30.44
C ASN A 121 -55.62 17.19 29.97
N GLU A 122 -55.99 18.16 29.13
CA GLU A 122 -55.04 19.10 28.53
C GLU A 122 -54.81 20.36 29.35
N SER A 123 -53.54 20.75 29.49
CA SER A 123 -53.09 21.83 30.37
C SER A 123 -53.62 23.23 30.03
N PHE A 124 -54.15 23.44 28.82
CA PHE A 124 -54.69 24.72 28.37
C PHE A 124 -56.15 24.96 28.80
N ILE A 125 -56.84 23.95 29.35
CA ILE A 125 -58.19 24.06 29.89
C ILE A 125 -58.13 24.27 31.42
N PRO A 126 -58.62 25.40 31.95
CA PRO A 126 -58.64 25.64 33.40
C PRO A 126 -59.47 24.58 34.13
N ALA A 127 -58.92 24.04 35.21
CA ALA A 127 -59.55 22.99 36.01
C ALA A 127 -61.00 23.36 36.40
N GLY A 128 -61.95 22.49 36.06
CA GLY A 128 -63.37 22.66 36.38
C GLY A 128 -64.21 23.45 35.36
N LYS A 129 -63.63 23.94 34.24
CA LYS A 129 -64.40 24.55 33.15
C LYS A 129 -64.65 23.57 32.00
N SER A 130 -65.85 23.60 31.43
CA SER A 130 -66.15 22.87 30.18
C SER A 130 -65.31 23.46 29.03
N PRO A 131 -64.76 22.63 28.12
CA PRO A 131 -64.07 23.13 26.92
C PRO A 131 -65.10 23.82 26.01
N GLU A 132 -65.12 25.15 26.00
CA GLU A 132 -65.97 25.91 25.08
C GLU A 132 -65.39 25.82 23.66
N PRO A 133 -66.17 25.41 22.64
CA PRO A 133 -65.64 25.19 21.28
C PRO A 133 -64.92 26.41 20.70
N ARG A 134 -65.37 27.62 21.03
CA ARG A 134 -64.75 28.87 20.57
C ARG A 134 -63.34 29.05 21.13
N PHE A 135 -63.16 28.84 22.44
CA PHE A 135 -61.86 28.91 23.10
C PHE A 135 -60.86 27.87 22.54
N LEU A 136 -61.34 26.66 22.24
CA LEU A 136 -60.55 25.62 21.57
C LEU A 136 -60.08 26.06 20.17
N ILE A 137 -60.99 26.63 19.37
CA ILE A 137 -60.68 27.12 18.02
C ILE A 137 -59.66 28.27 18.08
N ASP A 138 -59.89 29.25 18.96
CA ASP A 138 -59.00 30.40 19.14
C ASP A 138 -57.60 29.95 19.62
N TYR A 139 -57.53 29.00 20.57
CA TYR A 139 -56.26 28.42 21.02
C TYR A 139 -55.52 27.69 19.89
N ILE A 140 -56.21 26.85 19.11
CA ILE A 140 -55.62 26.16 17.95
C ILE A 140 -55.15 27.15 16.88
N GLN A 141 -55.90 28.24 16.66
CA GLN A 141 -55.53 29.29 15.71
C GLN A 141 -54.28 30.06 16.17
N ASN A 142 -54.18 30.38 17.46
CA ASN A 142 -53.02 31.00 18.08
C ASN A 142 -51.80 30.07 18.11
N LEU A 143 -51.99 28.78 18.38
CA LEU A 143 -50.92 27.79 18.30
C LEU A 143 -50.38 27.71 16.87
N LYS A 144 -51.26 27.61 15.86
CA LYS A 144 -50.88 27.62 14.44
C LYS A 144 -50.22 28.92 13.98
N SER A 145 -50.53 30.08 14.56
CA SER A 145 -49.85 31.34 14.24
C SER A 145 -48.48 31.43 14.89
N SER A 146 -48.35 30.99 16.15
CA SER A 146 -47.05 30.89 16.84
C SER A 146 -46.11 29.89 16.17
N GLU A 147 -46.61 28.74 15.72
CA GLU A 147 -45.85 27.73 14.96
C GLU A 147 -45.31 28.31 13.65
N ARG A 148 -46.14 29.05 12.90
CA ARG A 148 -45.72 29.76 11.68
C ARG A 148 -44.65 30.81 11.96
N SER A 149 -44.81 31.60 13.01
CA SER A 149 -43.83 32.62 13.41
C SER A 149 -42.49 32.01 13.83
N LEU A 150 -42.50 30.93 14.62
CA LEU A 150 -41.28 30.21 15.02
C LEU A 150 -40.56 29.58 13.83
N LYS A 151 -41.31 29.01 12.87
CA LYS A 151 -40.74 28.48 11.61
C LYS A 151 -40.07 29.58 10.78
N GLU A 152 -40.68 30.76 10.70
CA GLU A 152 -40.08 31.92 10.01
C GLU A 152 -38.82 32.43 10.72
N GLN A 153 -38.84 32.55 12.06
CA GLN A 153 -37.66 32.93 12.83
C GLN A 153 -36.50 31.92 12.69
N LEU A 154 -36.80 30.62 12.71
CA LEU A 154 -35.81 29.55 12.49
C LEU A 154 -35.16 29.66 11.11
N GLU A 155 -35.96 29.94 10.08
CA GLU A 155 -35.47 30.09 8.70
C GLU A 155 -34.64 31.38 8.53
N ILE A 156 -35.02 32.48 9.18
CA ILE A 156 -34.19 33.71 9.25
C ILE A 156 -32.87 33.42 9.99
N ALA A 157 -32.89 32.66 11.08
CA ALA A 157 -31.70 32.29 11.83
C ALA A 157 -30.73 31.45 10.98
N LYS A 158 -31.23 30.42 10.28
CA LYS A 158 -30.44 29.60 9.35
C LYS A 158 -29.79 30.41 8.23
N ARG A 159 -30.52 31.38 7.64
CA ARG A 159 -29.97 32.28 6.61
C ARG A 159 -28.87 33.20 7.16
N LYS A 160 -29.03 33.68 8.40
CA LYS A 160 -27.99 34.47 9.09
C LYS A 160 -26.75 33.62 9.39
N GLU A 161 -26.94 32.42 9.92
CA GLU A 161 -25.87 31.45 10.18
C GLU A 161 -25.06 31.13 8.91
N ALA A 162 -25.74 30.80 7.81
CA ALA A 162 -25.10 30.58 6.51
C ALA A 162 -24.32 31.82 6.02
N SER A 163 -24.86 33.03 6.22
CA SER A 163 -24.15 34.27 5.91
C SER A 163 -22.89 34.45 6.76
N TYR A 164 -22.94 34.13 8.06
CA TYR A 164 -21.78 34.21 8.94
C TYR A 164 -20.70 33.18 8.59
N ILE A 165 -21.07 31.96 8.19
CA ILE A 165 -20.12 30.95 7.72
C ILE A 165 -19.34 31.45 6.50
N VAL A 166 -20.04 32.02 5.51
CA VAL A 166 -19.40 32.59 4.30
C VAL A 166 -18.50 33.79 4.64
N GLN A 167 -18.96 34.70 5.52
CA GLN A 167 -18.16 35.85 5.96
C GLN A 167 -16.92 35.42 6.75
N TYR A 168 -17.03 34.39 7.58
CA TYR A 168 -15.91 33.83 8.34
C TYR A 168 -14.87 33.21 7.40
N ALA A 169 -15.30 32.37 6.45
CA ALA A 169 -14.40 31.79 5.45
C ALA A 169 -13.66 32.86 4.63
N LYS A 170 -14.36 33.95 4.24
CA LYS A 170 -13.72 35.07 3.54
C LYS A 170 -12.68 35.79 4.42
N ARG A 171 -13.00 36.06 5.68
CA ARG A 171 -12.06 36.67 6.64
C ARG A 171 -10.84 35.78 6.88
N GLU A 172 -11.03 34.46 6.91
CA GLU A 172 -9.95 33.49 7.06
C GLU A 172 -9.02 33.47 5.84
N GLN A 173 -9.58 33.56 4.62
CA GLN A 173 -8.81 33.75 3.39
C GLN A 173 -8.03 35.07 3.41
N GLU A 174 -8.67 36.21 3.72
CA GLU A 174 -8.02 37.53 3.83
C GLU A 174 -6.85 37.49 4.84
N MET A 175 -7.02 36.82 5.99
CA MET A 175 -5.95 36.59 6.96
C MET A 175 -4.80 35.73 6.41
N ALA A 176 -5.08 34.72 5.59
CA ALA A 176 -4.05 33.88 4.98
C ALA A 176 -3.24 34.64 3.92
N GLU A 177 -3.91 35.45 3.10
CA GLU A 177 -3.29 36.32 2.09
C GLU A 177 -2.36 37.36 2.75
N LEU A 178 -2.85 38.05 3.80
CA LEU A 178 -2.05 39.00 4.58
C LEU A 178 -0.85 38.33 5.27
N LYS A 179 -1.02 37.12 5.83
CA LYS A 179 0.09 36.33 6.40
C LYS A 179 1.13 35.98 5.33
N SER A 180 0.73 35.73 4.07
CA SER A 180 1.69 35.52 2.99
C SER A 180 2.44 36.79 2.64
N ALA A 181 1.73 37.91 2.41
CA ALA A 181 2.34 39.20 2.11
C ALA A 181 3.36 39.64 3.19
N VAL A 182 3.08 39.38 4.47
CA VAL A 182 4.03 39.63 5.57
C VAL A 182 5.27 38.73 5.49
N ARG A 183 5.14 37.44 5.11
CA ARG A 183 6.31 36.57 4.89
C ARG A 183 7.15 37.03 3.70
N ASP A 184 6.50 37.51 2.63
CA ASP A 184 7.16 37.97 1.42
C ASP A 184 7.87 39.32 1.62
N LEU A 185 7.24 40.27 2.32
CA LEU A 185 7.91 41.50 2.75
C LEU A 185 9.06 41.21 3.73
N LYS A 186 8.90 40.24 4.64
CA LYS A 186 9.97 39.81 5.55
C LYS A 186 11.11 39.10 4.81
N SER A 187 10.86 38.45 3.67
CA SER A 187 11.91 37.86 2.83
C SER A 187 12.63 38.91 1.99
N GLN A 188 11.93 39.93 1.48
CA GLN A 188 12.53 41.12 0.85
C GLN A 188 13.37 41.95 1.84
N LEU A 189 12.97 42.00 3.11
CA LEU A 189 13.73 42.64 4.18
C LEU A 189 14.94 41.81 4.64
N LYS A 190 14.97 40.48 4.38
CA LYS A 190 16.21 39.70 4.54
C LYS A 190 17.24 40.20 3.51
N PRO A 191 18.48 40.45 3.93
CA PRO A 191 19.20 41.58 3.37
C PRO A 191 19.84 41.38 2.00
N ALA A 192 19.38 42.18 1.03
CA ALA A 192 20.27 42.87 0.08
C ALA A 192 21.04 44.04 0.73
N SER A 193 20.91 44.23 2.06
CA SER A 193 21.37 45.40 2.82
C SER A 193 22.88 45.68 2.81
N MET A 194 23.71 44.76 2.29
CA MET A 194 25.15 45.05 2.11
C MET A 194 25.39 46.10 1.03
N GLN A 195 24.61 46.12 -0.06
CA GLN A 195 24.69 47.20 -1.05
C GLN A 195 24.04 48.49 -0.55
N ALA A 196 22.87 48.42 0.08
CA ALA A 196 22.21 49.62 0.61
C ALA A 196 23.03 50.32 1.70
N ARG A 197 23.67 49.57 2.61
CA ARG A 197 24.61 50.16 3.60
C ARG A 197 25.89 50.69 2.96
N ARG A 198 26.36 50.11 1.85
CA ARG A 198 27.48 50.64 1.06
C ARG A 198 27.17 51.97 0.37
N LEU A 199 25.92 52.18 -0.05
CA LEU A 199 25.47 53.42 -0.71
C LEU A 199 25.12 54.55 0.28
N LEU A 200 24.83 54.22 1.54
CA LEU A 200 24.45 55.18 2.59
C LEU A 200 25.60 55.57 3.53
N LEU A 201 26.74 54.86 3.47
CA LEU A 201 27.97 55.25 4.14
C LEU A 201 28.83 56.05 3.16
N ASP A 202 29.46 57.11 3.65
CA ASP A 202 30.53 57.78 2.90
C ASP A 202 31.61 56.75 2.49
N PRO A 203 32.16 56.80 1.26
CA PRO A 203 33.10 55.80 0.79
C PRO A 203 34.34 55.60 1.68
N ALA A 204 34.91 56.68 2.24
CA ALA A 204 36.07 56.60 3.13
C ALA A 204 35.68 56.02 4.50
N ILE A 205 34.49 56.37 5.02
CA ILE A 205 33.93 55.75 6.23
C ILE A 205 33.68 54.26 6.01
N HIS A 206 33.15 53.84 4.84
CA HIS A 206 32.95 52.42 4.53
C HIS A 206 34.27 51.64 4.43
N GLU A 207 35.31 52.25 3.87
CA GLU A 207 36.65 51.67 3.78
C GLU A 207 37.26 51.45 5.17
N GLU A 208 37.22 52.45 6.05
CA GLU A 208 37.70 52.30 7.43
C GLU A 208 36.90 51.27 8.24
N PHE A 209 35.57 51.23 8.13
CA PHE A 209 34.78 50.17 8.75
C PHE A 209 35.13 48.77 8.21
N SER A 210 35.42 48.66 6.92
CA SER A 210 35.84 47.39 6.31
C SER A 210 37.24 46.98 6.78
N ARG A 211 38.18 47.93 6.87
CA ARG A 211 39.54 47.73 7.39
C ARG A 211 39.53 47.31 8.86
N LEU A 212 38.73 47.98 9.69
CA LEU A 212 38.54 47.63 11.10
C LEU A 212 37.90 46.25 11.27
N LYS A 213 36.87 45.92 10.48
CA LYS A 213 36.23 44.59 10.52
C LYS A 213 37.21 43.48 10.17
N ASN A 214 37.99 43.65 9.09
CA ASN A 214 39.00 42.68 8.68
C ASN A 214 40.09 42.52 9.75
N LEU A 215 40.52 43.62 10.38
CA LEU A 215 41.51 43.59 11.47
C LEU A 215 40.97 42.88 12.71
N VAL A 216 39.69 43.06 13.06
CA VAL A 216 39.05 42.29 14.15
C VAL A 216 39.00 40.80 13.82
N GLU A 217 38.55 40.43 12.61
CA GLU A 217 38.51 39.03 12.17
C GLU A 217 39.89 38.36 12.16
N GLU A 218 40.94 39.09 11.74
CA GLU A 218 42.33 38.62 11.81
C GLU A 218 42.80 38.41 13.26
N LYS A 219 42.47 39.34 14.16
CA LYS A 219 42.84 39.26 15.58
C LYS A 219 42.10 38.15 16.29
N ASP A 220 40.80 37.96 16.04
CA ASP A 220 40.01 36.85 16.58
C ASP A 220 40.55 35.49 16.10
N LYS A 221 40.93 35.39 14.82
CA LYS A 221 41.62 34.20 14.30
C LYS A 221 42.94 33.97 15.04
N LYS A 222 43.73 35.03 15.30
CA LYS A 222 45.00 34.92 16.03
C LYS A 222 44.82 34.53 17.49
N VAL A 223 43.81 35.07 18.17
CA VAL A 223 43.42 34.66 19.53
C VAL A 223 43.03 33.19 19.54
N LYS A 224 42.21 32.75 18.59
CA LYS A 224 41.83 31.34 18.45
C LYS A 224 43.04 30.44 18.18
N GLU A 225 43.92 30.79 17.25
CA GLU A 225 45.17 30.05 16.99
C GLU A 225 46.06 29.93 18.24
N LEU A 226 46.20 31.01 19.01
CA LEU A 226 46.97 31.01 20.26
C LEU A 226 46.28 30.20 21.37
N GLN A 227 44.94 30.18 21.42
CA GLN A 227 44.18 29.39 22.38
C GLN A 227 44.14 27.90 22.00
N ASP A 228 44.09 27.56 20.71
CA ASP A 228 44.26 26.21 20.19
C ASP A 228 45.70 25.71 20.45
N SER A 229 46.71 26.58 20.28
CA SER A 229 48.11 26.27 20.62
C SER A 229 48.33 26.12 22.13
N LEU A 230 47.70 26.95 22.96
CA LEU A 230 47.76 26.84 24.42
C LEU A 230 47.05 25.57 24.90
N THR A 231 45.87 25.26 24.36
CA THR A 231 45.16 24.01 24.72
C THR A 231 45.96 22.78 24.30
N ALA A 232 46.60 22.80 23.12
CA ALA A 232 47.56 21.78 22.70
C ALA A 232 48.80 21.70 23.62
N PHE A 233 49.33 22.81 24.12
CA PHE A 233 50.44 22.81 25.09
C PHE A 233 50.01 22.29 26.48
N THR A 234 48.76 22.55 26.89
CA THR A 234 48.19 21.98 28.12
C THR A 234 47.75 20.52 27.96
N PHE A 235 47.81 19.94 26.75
CA PHE A 235 47.56 18.51 26.54
C PHE A 235 48.65 17.70 27.24
N THR A 236 48.34 17.29 28.46
CA THR A 236 49.21 16.42 29.26
C THR A 236 48.70 14.99 29.12
N PRO A 237 49.55 13.98 28.84
CA PRO A 237 49.16 12.57 28.80
C PRO A 237 48.49 12.07 30.10
N LEU A 238 48.75 12.77 31.22
CA LEU A 238 48.19 12.49 32.54
C LEU A 238 46.80 13.10 32.79
N SER A 239 46.36 14.06 31.96
CA SER A 239 45.03 14.67 32.06
C SER A 239 43.93 13.66 31.71
N LEU A 240 42.71 13.84 32.20
CA LEU A 240 41.61 12.90 31.94
C LEU A 240 41.36 12.70 30.43
N LYS A 241 41.34 13.79 29.66
CA LYS A 241 41.21 13.75 28.19
C LYS A 241 42.44 13.13 27.51
N GLY A 242 43.64 13.41 28.02
CA GLY A 242 44.89 12.81 27.55
C GLY A 242 44.92 11.29 27.74
N LYS A 243 44.54 10.81 28.93
CA LYS A 243 44.43 9.38 29.26
C LYS A 243 43.45 8.66 28.33
N MET A 244 42.23 9.19 28.17
CA MET A 244 41.24 8.61 27.24
C MET A 244 41.72 8.57 25.80
N LEU A 245 42.46 9.59 25.33
CA LEU A 245 43.01 9.60 23.98
C LEU A 245 44.14 8.57 23.84
N MET A 246 45.05 8.48 24.81
CA MET A 246 46.12 7.49 24.84
C MET A 246 45.59 6.05 24.91
N GLU A 247 44.53 5.81 25.69
CA GLU A 247 43.83 4.54 25.76
C GLU A 247 43.19 4.18 24.41
N LYS A 248 42.50 5.13 23.77
CA LYS A 248 41.95 4.93 22.41
C LYS A 248 43.03 4.71 21.35
N CYS A 249 44.17 5.39 21.45
CA CYS A 249 45.32 5.13 20.57
C CYS A 249 45.88 3.73 20.81
N LYS A 250 45.96 3.26 22.06
CA LYS A 250 46.39 1.89 22.39
C LYS A 250 45.44 0.83 21.85
N THR A 251 44.11 1.00 22.01
CA THR A 251 43.16 0.03 21.46
C THR A 251 43.18 -0.01 19.93
N LEU A 252 43.33 1.15 19.26
CA LEU A 252 43.47 1.19 17.79
C LEU A 252 44.81 0.62 17.31
N GLN A 253 45.87 0.73 18.11
CA GLN A 253 47.16 0.08 17.85
C GLN A 253 46.98 -1.45 17.91
N GLU A 254 46.37 -1.96 18.98
CA GLU A 254 46.08 -3.39 19.19
C GLU A 254 45.17 -3.97 18.09
N GLU A 255 44.11 -3.26 17.69
CA GLU A 255 43.22 -3.67 16.60
C GLU A 255 43.96 -3.74 15.25
N ASN A 256 44.83 -2.77 14.94
CA ASN A 256 45.64 -2.81 13.71
C ASN A 256 46.69 -3.94 13.72
N GLU A 257 47.27 -4.23 14.88
CA GLU A 257 48.21 -5.35 15.05
C GLU A 257 47.49 -6.70 14.91
N GLU A 258 46.26 -6.83 15.40
CA GLU A 258 45.44 -8.03 15.22
C GLU A 258 44.99 -8.20 13.76
N ILE A 259 44.55 -7.14 13.07
CA ILE A 259 44.24 -7.18 11.63
C ILE A 259 45.49 -7.61 10.82
N GLY A 260 46.67 -7.08 11.19
CA GLY A 260 47.95 -7.48 10.60
C GLY A 260 48.28 -8.96 10.83
N HIS A 261 48.03 -9.46 12.04
CA HIS A 261 48.20 -10.87 12.40
C HIS A 261 47.27 -11.77 11.59
N GLN A 262 45.97 -11.47 11.55
CA GLN A 262 44.97 -12.24 10.81
C GLN A 262 45.28 -12.28 9.30
N ALA A 263 45.76 -11.17 8.72
CA ALA A 263 46.17 -11.12 7.32
C ALA A 263 47.43 -11.97 7.03
N ALA A 264 48.40 -11.97 7.94
CA ALA A 264 49.60 -12.80 7.83
C ALA A 264 49.27 -14.30 8.00
N GLU A 265 48.48 -14.63 9.01
CA GLU A 265 48.05 -16.00 9.32
C GLU A 265 47.21 -16.61 8.20
N GLY A 266 46.26 -15.86 7.63
CA GLY A 266 45.47 -16.30 6.48
C GLY A 266 46.32 -16.65 5.27
N LYS A 267 47.33 -15.84 4.95
CA LYS A 267 48.28 -16.11 3.85
C LYS A 267 49.18 -17.31 4.13
N ILE A 268 49.61 -17.50 5.39
CA ILE A 268 50.38 -18.67 5.81
C ILE A 268 49.52 -19.95 5.69
N HIS A 269 48.25 -19.90 6.11
CA HIS A 269 47.32 -21.02 6.02
C HIS A 269 47.06 -21.44 4.56
N GLU A 270 46.81 -20.48 3.67
CA GLU A 270 46.62 -20.72 2.24
C GLU A 270 47.85 -21.40 1.60
N LEU A 271 49.06 -20.91 1.93
CA LEU A 271 50.32 -21.51 1.46
C LEU A 271 50.54 -22.91 2.04
N ALA A 272 50.17 -23.15 3.30
CA ALA A 272 50.25 -24.47 3.92
C ALA A 272 49.31 -25.49 3.25
N MET A 273 48.07 -25.09 2.91
CA MET A 273 47.15 -25.93 2.13
C MET A 273 47.72 -26.26 0.74
N LYS A 274 48.24 -25.27 0.01
CA LYS A 274 48.87 -25.47 -1.30
C LYS A 274 50.08 -26.41 -1.22
N LEU A 275 50.92 -26.27 -0.19
CA LEU A 275 52.06 -27.15 0.04
C LEU A 275 51.64 -28.60 0.36
N SER A 276 50.57 -28.77 1.15
CA SER A 276 50.03 -30.10 1.48
C SER A 276 49.48 -30.80 0.23
N MET A 277 48.70 -30.08 -0.59
CA MET A 277 48.20 -30.57 -1.88
C MET A 277 49.35 -30.98 -2.83
N GLN A 278 50.39 -30.13 -2.95
CA GLN A 278 51.57 -30.42 -3.76
C GLN A 278 52.35 -31.65 -3.27
N LYS A 279 52.47 -31.87 -1.95
CA LYS A 279 53.06 -33.10 -1.39
C LYS A 279 52.25 -34.33 -1.78
N SER A 280 50.92 -34.26 -1.73
CA SER A 280 50.04 -35.36 -2.16
C SER A 280 50.20 -35.68 -3.66
N GLN A 281 50.23 -34.67 -4.52
CA GLN A 281 50.44 -34.83 -5.97
C GLN A 281 51.81 -35.47 -6.28
N ASN A 282 52.87 -35.03 -5.58
CA ASN A 282 54.20 -35.62 -5.71
C ASN A 282 54.26 -37.08 -5.21
N ALA A 283 53.48 -37.45 -4.18
CA ALA A 283 53.39 -38.82 -3.70
C ALA A 283 52.70 -39.74 -4.72
N GLU A 284 51.60 -39.28 -5.33
CA GLU A 284 50.92 -40.07 -6.36
C GLU A 284 51.78 -40.21 -7.63
N LEU A 285 52.48 -39.16 -8.07
CA LEU A 285 53.43 -39.26 -9.20
C LEU A 285 54.55 -40.28 -8.91
N ARG A 286 55.13 -40.28 -7.71
CA ARG A 286 56.13 -41.29 -7.31
C ARG A 286 55.58 -42.71 -7.37
N LYS A 287 54.36 -42.92 -6.88
CA LYS A 287 53.66 -44.21 -6.91
C LYS A 287 53.34 -44.66 -8.34
N GLN A 288 52.95 -43.74 -9.23
CA GLN A 288 52.75 -44.03 -10.65
C GLN A 288 54.06 -44.44 -11.34
N PHE A 289 55.17 -43.73 -11.10
CA PHE A 289 56.48 -44.13 -11.61
C PHE A 289 56.89 -45.51 -11.06
N GLU A 290 56.70 -45.79 -9.77
CA GLU A 290 57.03 -47.10 -9.20
C GLU A 290 56.18 -48.23 -9.82
N GLY A 291 54.91 -47.96 -10.14
CA GLY A 291 54.08 -48.87 -10.94
C GLY A 291 54.65 -49.12 -12.34
N LEU A 292 55.04 -48.05 -13.06
CA LEU A 292 55.64 -48.16 -14.39
C LEU A 292 56.97 -48.92 -14.38
N TYR A 293 57.81 -48.73 -13.36
CA TYR A 293 59.05 -49.50 -13.19
C TYR A 293 58.77 -51.01 -13.05
N LYS A 294 57.77 -51.41 -12.27
CA LYS A 294 57.36 -52.82 -12.12
C LYS A 294 56.84 -53.41 -13.42
N HIS A 295 55.97 -52.69 -14.14
CA HIS A 295 55.50 -53.10 -15.46
C HIS A 295 56.64 -53.24 -16.49
N MET A 296 57.66 -52.37 -16.43
CA MET A 296 58.84 -52.46 -17.30
C MET A 296 59.73 -53.67 -16.94
N GLU A 297 59.89 -53.97 -15.65
CA GLU A 297 60.59 -55.17 -15.17
C GLU A 297 59.86 -56.46 -15.58
N GLU A 298 58.54 -56.53 -15.41
CA GLU A 298 57.69 -57.63 -15.90
C GLU A 298 57.85 -57.83 -17.42
N LEU A 299 57.78 -56.76 -18.21
CA LEU A 299 57.97 -56.82 -19.66
C LEU A 299 59.38 -57.24 -20.07
N THR A 300 60.42 -56.84 -19.31
CA THR A 300 61.80 -57.27 -19.54
C THR A 300 61.92 -58.78 -19.30
N ASN A 301 61.37 -59.28 -18.19
CA ASN A 301 61.32 -60.71 -17.88
C ASN A 301 60.53 -61.53 -18.93
N ASP A 302 59.46 -60.97 -19.50
CA ASP A 302 58.71 -61.58 -20.60
C ASP A 302 59.53 -61.66 -21.90
N VAL A 303 60.30 -60.61 -22.22
CA VAL A 303 61.21 -60.59 -23.37
C VAL A 303 62.37 -61.58 -23.19
N GLU A 304 62.94 -61.70 -21.98
CA GLU A 304 63.97 -62.70 -21.68
C GLU A 304 63.44 -64.13 -21.87
N ARG A 305 62.29 -64.46 -21.29
CA ARG A 305 61.63 -65.78 -21.46
C ARG A 305 61.23 -66.06 -22.93
N SER A 306 60.86 -65.03 -23.68
CA SER A 306 60.60 -65.13 -25.12
C SER A 306 61.89 -65.43 -25.89
N ASN A 307 62.99 -64.73 -25.60
CA ASN A 307 64.30 -64.97 -26.22
C ASN A 307 64.85 -66.37 -25.92
N GLU A 308 64.73 -66.86 -24.67
CA GLU A 308 65.04 -68.25 -24.31
C GLU A 308 64.26 -69.25 -25.17
N THR A 309 62.96 -69.01 -25.34
CA THR A 309 62.08 -69.85 -26.16
C THR A 309 62.50 -69.83 -27.64
N VAL A 310 62.90 -68.67 -28.17
CA VAL A 310 63.42 -68.53 -29.55
C VAL A 310 64.70 -69.33 -29.74
N ILE A 311 65.64 -69.29 -28.78
CA ILE A 311 66.90 -70.08 -28.85
C ILE A 311 66.57 -71.58 -28.89
N ILE A 312 65.69 -72.07 -28.01
CA ILE A 312 65.25 -73.48 -27.99
C ILE A 312 64.59 -73.90 -29.32
N LEU A 313 63.85 -72.98 -29.97
CA LEU A 313 63.24 -73.24 -31.28
C LEU A 313 64.29 -73.23 -32.41
N GLN A 314 65.31 -72.37 -32.33
CA GLN A 314 66.44 -72.36 -33.27
C GLN A 314 67.27 -73.65 -33.17
N ASP A 315 67.60 -74.12 -31.97
CA ASP A 315 68.31 -75.39 -31.75
C ASP A 315 67.53 -76.58 -32.35
N LYS A 316 66.21 -76.62 -32.11
CA LYS A 316 65.31 -77.66 -32.68
C LYS A 316 65.20 -77.57 -34.20
N LEU A 317 65.22 -76.37 -34.76
CA LEU A 317 65.21 -76.16 -36.21
C LEU A 317 66.53 -76.67 -36.81
N GLU A 318 67.67 -76.33 -36.22
CA GLU A 318 68.99 -76.80 -36.66
C GLU A 318 69.12 -78.34 -36.54
N GLU A 319 68.53 -78.95 -35.50
CA GLU A 319 68.42 -80.41 -35.38
C GLU A 319 67.58 -81.02 -36.52
N LYS A 320 66.41 -80.44 -36.81
CA LYS A 320 65.54 -80.89 -37.92
C LYS A 320 66.18 -80.67 -39.29
N ASP A 321 66.95 -79.60 -39.49
CA ASP A 321 67.70 -79.34 -40.72
C ASP A 321 68.84 -80.37 -40.90
N LYS A 322 69.57 -80.69 -39.82
CA LYS A 322 70.57 -81.78 -39.81
C LYS A 322 69.94 -83.16 -40.10
N GLU A 323 68.71 -83.40 -39.63
CA GLU A 323 67.96 -84.60 -39.92
C GLU A 323 67.45 -84.63 -41.37
N LEU A 324 66.94 -83.51 -41.89
CA LEU A 324 66.53 -83.33 -43.29
C LEU A 324 67.70 -83.57 -44.25
N GLU A 325 68.88 -82.99 -44.01
CA GLU A 325 70.06 -83.25 -44.85
C GLU A 325 70.52 -84.72 -44.75
N ARG A 326 70.36 -85.37 -43.60
CA ARG A 326 70.65 -86.80 -43.44
C ARG A 326 69.66 -87.68 -44.25
N VAL A 327 68.37 -87.37 -44.19
CA VAL A 327 67.31 -88.05 -44.96
C VAL A 327 67.50 -87.80 -46.45
N LYS A 328 67.73 -86.56 -46.86
CA LYS A 328 68.02 -86.14 -48.24
C LYS A 328 69.23 -86.88 -48.81
N LYS A 329 70.34 -86.96 -48.08
CA LYS A 329 71.52 -87.75 -48.46
C LYS A 329 71.23 -89.26 -48.52
N GLY A 330 70.39 -89.78 -47.62
CA GLY A 330 69.91 -91.16 -47.71
C GLY A 330 69.03 -91.42 -48.94
N MET A 331 68.19 -90.43 -49.31
CA MET A 331 67.35 -90.47 -50.50
C MET A 331 68.19 -90.35 -51.77
N GLU A 332 69.27 -89.56 -51.76
CA GLU A 332 70.26 -89.45 -52.84
C GLU A 332 71.01 -90.79 -53.06
N VAL A 333 71.32 -91.52 -51.98
CA VAL A 333 71.84 -92.90 -52.07
C VAL A 333 70.80 -93.86 -52.67
N VAL A 334 69.54 -93.80 -52.22
CA VAL A 334 68.45 -94.63 -52.78
C VAL A 334 68.08 -94.25 -54.23
N VAL A 335 68.33 -93.02 -54.67
CA VAL A 335 68.20 -92.60 -56.08
C VAL A 335 69.39 -93.06 -56.90
N SER A 336 70.60 -93.15 -56.32
CA SER A 336 71.76 -93.77 -56.98
C SER A 336 71.64 -95.29 -57.10
N ASP A 337 70.92 -95.95 -56.17
CA ASP A 337 70.57 -97.37 -56.23
C ASP A 337 69.21 -97.60 -56.93
N VAL A 338 69.28 -97.81 -58.25
CA VAL A 338 68.22 -98.47 -59.06
C VAL A 338 66.98 -97.60 -59.38
N ALA A 339 67.22 -96.37 -59.83
CA ALA A 339 66.38 -95.72 -60.85
C ALA A 339 67.07 -95.69 -62.22
N GLU A 340 67.58 -96.85 -62.68
CA GLU A 340 67.79 -97.08 -64.11
C GLU A 340 66.42 -97.13 -64.83
N LYS A 341 65.86 -95.95 -65.14
CA LYS A 341 65.20 -95.59 -66.42
C LYS A 341 64.23 -94.43 -66.28
N LYS A 342 64.49 -93.47 -67.18
CA LYS A 342 63.56 -92.54 -67.81
C LYS A 342 63.04 -91.36 -66.96
N ASP A 343 63.18 -90.10 -67.36
CA ASP A 343 63.09 -89.41 -68.68
C ASP A 343 61.75 -88.66 -68.83
N ASP A 344 61.88 -87.38 -69.16
CA ASP A 344 60.88 -86.34 -69.49
C ASP A 344 59.66 -86.06 -68.56
N GLY A 345 59.41 -84.75 -68.36
CA GLY A 345 58.19 -84.24 -67.72
C GLY A 345 58.26 -82.79 -67.26
N GLU A 346 58.00 -81.83 -68.16
CA GLU A 346 57.62 -80.45 -67.76
C GLU A 346 56.26 -80.47 -67.02
N ASP A 347 56.08 -79.68 -65.95
CA ASP A 347 55.06 -78.62 -65.96
C ASP A 347 55.28 -77.55 -64.86
N LYS A 348 54.47 -76.50 -64.93
CA LYS A 348 54.59 -75.18 -64.28
C LYS A 348 54.03 -75.17 -62.84
N ASP A 349 54.47 -74.21 -62.02
CA ASP A 349 53.58 -73.07 -61.69
C ASP A 349 54.26 -71.91 -60.91
N PRO A 350 53.75 -70.65 -61.02
CA PRO A 350 54.46 -69.47 -60.51
C PRO A 350 53.78 -68.83 -59.27
N LYS A 351 54.46 -68.83 -58.11
CA LYS A 351 54.06 -68.00 -56.94
C LYS A 351 55.25 -67.36 -56.21
N TYR A 352 55.90 -66.40 -56.87
CA TYR A 352 56.69 -65.34 -56.22
C TYR A 352 56.12 -63.96 -56.55
N SER A 353 54.95 -63.66 -55.98
CA SER A 353 54.45 -62.28 -55.83
C SER A 353 53.48 -62.22 -54.65
N ALA A 354 53.38 -61.04 -54.02
CA ALA A 354 52.48 -60.72 -52.91
C ALA A 354 52.78 -61.33 -51.52
N LEU A 355 54.00 -61.10 -50.99
CA LEU A 355 54.19 -60.80 -49.55
C LEU A 355 55.08 -59.55 -49.33
N GLN A 356 55.09 -58.63 -50.30
CA GLN A 356 55.68 -57.29 -50.16
C GLN A 356 54.59 -56.22 -50.21
N LYS A 357 53.75 -56.22 -49.18
CA LYS A 357 52.87 -55.14 -48.69
C LYS A 357 52.29 -55.64 -47.37
N ASP A 358 52.32 -54.75 -46.38
CA ASP A 358 51.82 -54.85 -44.99
C ASP A 358 52.90 -54.71 -43.88
N VAL A 359 54.10 -54.22 -44.24
CA VAL A 359 54.98 -53.50 -43.29
C VAL A 359 54.72 -51.99 -43.39
N GLN A 360 53.51 -51.58 -43.05
CA GLN A 360 53.15 -50.21 -42.70
C GLN A 360 51.94 -50.22 -41.75
N PHE A 361 52.18 -50.49 -40.47
CA PHE A 361 51.51 -49.80 -39.35
C PHE A 361 52.25 -50.12 -38.05
N TYR A 362 52.36 -49.14 -37.15
CA TYR A 362 53.01 -49.20 -35.83
C TYR A 362 54.54 -49.38 -35.81
N THR A 363 55.23 -48.28 -36.14
CA THR A 363 56.35 -47.82 -35.30
C THR A 363 55.81 -46.67 -34.45
N ILE A 364 56.10 -46.68 -33.14
CA ILE A 364 55.82 -45.59 -32.19
C ILE A 364 57.07 -44.71 -32.08
#